data_AF-A0A094E389-F1
#
_entry.id   AF-A0A094E389-F1
#
_cell.length_a   1.000
_cell.length_b   1.000
_cell.length_c   1.000
_cell.angle_alpha   90.00
_cell.angle_beta   90.00
_cell.angle_gamma   90.00
#
_symmetry.space_group_name_H-M   'P 1'
#
loop_
_entity.id
_entity.type
_entity.pdbx_description
1 polymer ?
#
loop_
_entity_poly.entity_id
_entity_poly.type
_entity_poly.pdbx_seq_one_letter_code
_entity_poly.pdbx_strand_id
1 'polypeptide(L)'
;MHFTGTALSLLLALPLPLANPCASGEIGIGYTVFTSIGTGPGGPGPTHVDSTIFADNCDTLDNAADRSNFCTASWSDGYGASCYENDALSVLVPGQLYFPCYKPSGNGLCGNFLFGHAQVFFCCQKLG
;
A
#
# COMPACT_ATOMS: atom_id res chain seq x y z
N MET A 1 41.41 -10.05 26.06
CA MET A 1 40.13 -9.31 26.05
C MET A 1 39.44 -9.64 24.75
N HIS A 2 38.45 -10.55 24.78
CA HIS A 2 37.67 -10.94 23.60
C HIS A 2 36.58 -9.89 23.38
N PHE A 3 36.69 -9.11 22.30
CA PHE A 3 35.55 -8.41 21.72
C PHE A 3 34.93 -9.33 20.68
N THR A 4 34.08 -10.24 21.13
CA THR A 4 33.30 -11.12 20.24
C THR A 4 32.02 -10.41 19.81
N GLY A 5 31.86 -10.30 18.49
CA GLY A 5 30.87 -9.49 17.80
C GLY A 5 29.43 -9.80 18.16
N THR A 6 28.75 -8.79 18.71
CA THR A 6 27.29 -8.72 18.83
C THR A 6 26.68 -7.63 17.96
N ALA A 7 27.48 -6.96 17.11
CA ALA A 7 27.01 -5.86 16.27
C ALA A 7 26.36 -6.31 14.94
N LEU A 8 26.45 -7.59 14.55
CA LEU A 8 26.04 -8.03 13.22
C LEU A 8 24.58 -8.50 13.12
N SER A 9 23.89 -8.77 14.23
CA SER A 9 22.53 -9.34 14.20
C SER A 9 21.40 -8.29 14.12
N LEU A 10 21.70 -6.99 14.29
CA LEU A 10 20.66 -5.95 14.25
C LEU A 10 20.43 -5.34 12.86
N LEU A 11 21.30 -5.62 11.88
CA LEU A 11 21.17 -5.07 10.52
C LEU A 11 20.16 -5.80 9.62
N LEU A 12 19.62 -6.96 10.02
CA LEU A 12 18.64 -7.71 9.22
C LEU A 12 17.19 -7.29 9.42
N ALA A 13 16.93 -6.28 10.25
CA ALA A 13 15.59 -5.74 10.49
C ALA A 13 15.44 -4.27 10.08
N LEU A 14 16.42 -3.69 9.38
CA LEU A 14 16.20 -2.37 8.82
C LEU A 14 15.14 -2.50 7.72
N PRO A 15 14.02 -1.75 7.81
CA PRO A 15 13.08 -1.68 6.70
C PRO A 15 13.89 -1.20 5.50
N LEU A 16 14.04 -2.07 4.50
CA LEU A 16 14.59 -1.65 3.22
C LEU A 16 13.77 -0.44 2.80
N PRO A 17 14.40 0.70 2.45
CA PRO A 17 13.66 1.82 1.89
C PRO A 17 13.03 1.31 0.60
N LEU A 18 11.77 0.91 0.70
CA LEU A 18 10.97 0.49 -0.43
C LEU A 18 10.75 1.75 -1.24
N ALA A 19 11.18 1.72 -2.50
CA ALA A 19 10.95 2.82 -3.41
C ALA A 19 9.43 3.05 -3.47
N ASN A 20 8.99 4.26 -3.13
CA ASN A 20 7.59 4.61 -3.26
C ASN A 20 7.17 4.34 -4.72
N PRO A 21 6.12 3.53 -4.95
CA PRO A 21 5.66 3.19 -6.29
C PRO A 21 5.09 4.40 -7.05
N CYS A 22 4.61 5.44 -6.37
CA CYS A 22 4.03 6.63 -7.00
C CYS A 22 5.01 7.81 -7.04
N ALA A 23 4.85 8.71 -8.00
CA ALA A 23 5.67 9.92 -8.05
C ALA A 23 5.26 10.89 -6.92
N SER A 24 6.14 11.84 -6.59
CA SER A 24 5.82 12.83 -5.56
C SER A 24 4.60 13.68 -5.96
N GLY A 25 3.70 13.90 -5.00
CA GLY A 25 2.43 14.59 -5.19
C GLY A 25 1.31 13.73 -5.78
N GLU A 26 1.57 12.47 -6.10
CA GLU A 26 0.55 11.49 -6.49
C GLU A 26 -0.02 10.76 -5.26
N ILE A 27 -1.05 9.93 -5.48
CA ILE A 27 -1.51 8.98 -4.46
C ILE A 27 -1.59 7.58 -5.05
N GLY A 28 -1.40 6.58 -4.20
CA GLY A 28 -1.56 5.19 -4.56
C GLY A 28 -2.94 4.67 -4.17
N ILE A 29 -3.44 3.66 -4.89
CA ILE A 29 -4.55 2.82 -4.45
C ILE A 29 -4.19 1.36 -4.64
N GLY A 30 -4.47 0.57 -3.61
CA GLY A 30 -4.30 -0.87 -3.67
C GLY A 30 -4.72 -1.58 -2.40
N TYR A 31 -3.87 -2.50 -1.91
CA TYR A 31 -4.20 -3.37 -0.78
C TYR A 31 -3.16 -3.29 0.33
N THR A 32 -3.67 -3.33 1.56
CA THR A 32 -2.90 -3.76 2.72
C THR A 32 -3.34 -5.18 3.06
N VAL A 33 -2.40 -6.12 2.98
CA VAL A 33 -2.65 -7.55 3.14
C VAL A 33 -2.04 -8.00 4.46
N PHE A 34 -2.85 -8.61 5.31
CA PHE A 34 -2.40 -9.16 6.58
C PHE A 34 -2.44 -10.69 6.55
N THR A 35 -1.39 -11.31 7.06
CA THR A 35 -1.26 -12.76 7.21
C THR A 35 -1.38 -13.13 8.69
N SER A 36 -1.81 -14.36 8.97
CA SER A 36 -1.94 -14.84 10.33
C SER A 36 -0.59 -14.85 11.07
N ILE A 37 -0.61 -14.61 12.38
CA ILE A 37 0.60 -14.63 13.22
C ILE A 37 1.27 -16.01 13.08
N GLY A 38 2.56 -16.01 12.73
CA GLY A 38 3.35 -17.23 12.50
C GLY A 38 3.34 -17.71 11.05
N THR A 39 2.57 -17.08 10.16
CA THR A 39 2.66 -17.26 8.72
C THR A 39 3.45 -16.10 8.14
N GLY A 40 4.73 -16.32 7.88
CA GLY A 40 5.57 -15.35 7.16
C GLY A 40 4.99 -15.03 5.78
N PRO A 41 5.56 -14.05 5.05
CA PRO A 41 5.18 -13.79 3.67
C PRO A 41 5.36 -15.07 2.83
N GLY A 42 4.24 -15.75 2.51
CA GLY A 42 4.21 -17.05 1.83
C GLY A 42 3.51 -18.21 2.57
N GLY A 43 2.99 -18.00 3.79
CA GLY A 43 2.16 -18.99 4.51
C GLY A 43 0.69 -19.06 4.04
N PRO A 44 -0.16 -19.92 4.65
CA PRO A 44 -1.52 -20.20 4.20
C PRO A 44 -2.41 -18.95 4.24
N GLY A 45 -2.52 -18.28 3.09
CA GLY A 45 -3.53 -17.30 2.72
C GLY A 45 -3.45 -15.95 3.44
N PRO A 46 -3.85 -14.86 2.76
CA PRO A 46 -4.14 -13.61 3.45
C PRO A 46 -5.31 -13.86 4.41
N THR A 47 -5.12 -13.53 5.69
CA THR A 47 -6.19 -13.60 6.69
C THR A 47 -7.15 -12.44 6.54
N HIS A 48 -6.65 -11.30 6.03
CA HIS A 48 -7.38 -10.05 5.94
C HIS A 48 -6.79 -9.20 4.81
N VAL A 49 -7.64 -8.53 4.03
CA VAL A 49 -7.23 -7.65 2.92
C VAL A 49 -8.06 -6.38 2.97
N ASP A 50 -7.36 -5.25 3.06
CA ASP A 50 -7.96 -3.93 3.09
C ASP A 50 -7.68 -3.16 1.82
N SER A 51 -8.73 -2.69 1.17
CA SER A 51 -8.61 -1.68 0.12
C SER A 51 -8.08 -0.41 0.75
N THR A 52 -6.96 0.10 0.25
CA THR A 52 -6.21 1.17 0.91
C THR A 52 -5.83 2.26 -0.10
N ILE A 53 -6.03 3.51 0.29
CA ILE A 53 -5.51 4.70 -0.42
C ILE A 53 -4.23 5.12 0.31
N PHE A 54 -3.14 5.27 -0.45
CA PHE A 54 -1.80 5.57 0.05
C PHE A 54 -1.37 6.98 -0.40
N ALA A 55 -0.61 7.67 0.44
CA ALA A 55 0.12 8.88 0.06
C ALA A 55 1.39 8.53 -0.76
N ASP A 56 2.04 9.54 -1.34
CA ASP A 56 3.34 9.45 -2.01
C ASP A 56 4.53 9.21 -1.07
N ASN A 57 4.27 8.78 0.15
CA ASN A 57 5.28 8.24 1.06
C ASN A 57 4.85 6.87 1.59
N CYS A 58 3.86 6.23 0.95
CA CYS A 58 3.24 4.98 1.37
C CYS A 58 2.48 5.01 2.70
N ASP A 59 2.26 6.18 3.29
CA ASP A 59 1.37 6.30 4.45
C ASP A 59 -0.08 6.00 4.03
N THR A 60 -0.82 5.34 4.90
CA THR A 60 -2.25 5.08 4.69
C THR A 60 -3.05 6.36 4.91
N LEU A 61 -3.80 6.78 3.89
CA LEU A 61 -4.71 7.92 3.96
C LEU A 61 -6.14 7.50 4.35
N ASP A 62 -6.61 6.37 3.81
CA ASP A 62 -7.88 5.75 4.18
C ASP A 62 -7.82 4.25 3.86
N ASN A 63 -8.60 3.46 4.60
CA ASN A 63 -8.71 2.03 4.36
C ASN A 63 -10.16 1.54 4.53
N ALA A 64 -10.62 0.71 3.61
CA ALA A 64 -11.87 -0.01 3.72
C ALA A 64 -11.58 -1.46 4.14
N ALA A 65 -11.91 -1.76 5.39
CA ALA A 65 -11.63 -3.05 6.01
C ALA A 65 -12.37 -4.22 5.32
N ASP A 66 -11.70 -5.37 5.20
CA ASP A 66 -12.29 -6.62 4.68
C ASP A 66 -12.81 -6.50 3.23
N ARG A 67 -12.19 -5.63 2.44
CA ARG A 67 -12.56 -5.39 1.04
C ARG A 67 -11.37 -5.64 0.13
N SER A 68 -11.46 -6.70 -0.67
CA SER A 68 -10.48 -7.04 -1.70
C SER A 68 -10.78 -6.40 -3.07
N ASN A 69 -11.64 -5.38 -3.13
CA ASN A 69 -11.94 -4.63 -4.35
C ASN A 69 -12.15 -3.15 -4.03
N PHE A 70 -11.12 -2.35 -4.31
CA PHE A 70 -11.11 -0.91 -4.04
C PHE A 70 -12.13 -0.13 -4.88
N CYS A 71 -12.65 -0.69 -5.99
CA CYS A 71 -13.69 -0.06 -6.82
C CYS A 71 -15.08 -0.11 -6.21
N THR A 72 -15.29 -1.01 -5.24
CA THR A 72 -16.59 -1.20 -4.55
C THR A 72 -16.45 -1.07 -3.04
N ALA A 73 -15.28 -0.63 -2.58
CA ALA A 73 -14.99 -0.39 -1.19
C ALA A 73 -15.87 0.72 -0.62
N SER A 74 -16.28 0.55 0.63
CA SER A 74 -17.00 1.57 1.39
C SER A 74 -15.96 2.49 2.04
N TRP A 75 -15.60 3.55 1.34
CA TRP A 75 -14.63 4.53 1.79
C TRP A 75 -15.20 5.47 2.86
N SER A 76 -14.31 6.08 3.65
CA SER A 76 -14.68 7.14 4.59
C SER A 76 -15.25 8.36 3.85
N ASP A 77 -16.04 9.20 4.54
CA ASP A 77 -16.66 10.38 3.94
C ASP A 77 -15.62 11.28 3.25
N GLY A 78 -15.85 11.56 1.95
CA GLY A 78 -14.97 12.36 1.12
C GLY A 78 -13.83 11.60 0.44
N TYR A 79 -13.68 10.30 0.72
CA TYR A 79 -12.81 9.40 -0.03
C TYR A 79 -13.61 8.61 -1.07
N GLY A 80 -12.93 8.16 -2.13
CA GLY A 80 -13.57 7.35 -3.15
C GLY A 80 -12.62 6.89 -4.24
N ALA A 81 -13.01 5.85 -4.97
CA ALA A 81 -12.34 5.41 -6.18
C ALA A 81 -13.37 5.26 -7.30
N SER A 82 -13.05 5.79 -8.47
CA SER A 82 -13.79 5.52 -9.71
C SER A 82 -13.00 4.55 -10.55
N CYS A 83 -13.67 3.56 -11.13
CA CYS A 83 -13.03 2.49 -11.88
C CYS A 83 -13.72 2.21 -13.21
N TYR A 84 -12.97 1.60 -14.12
CA TYR A 84 -13.50 0.95 -15.31
C TYR A 84 -13.16 -0.54 -15.25
N GLU A 85 -14.19 -1.38 -15.27
CA GLU A 85 -14.14 -2.84 -15.05
C GLU A 85 -13.57 -3.23 -13.68
N ASN A 86 -12.27 -3.04 -13.44
CA ASN A 86 -11.60 -3.14 -12.13
C ASN A 86 -10.31 -2.29 -12.03
N ASP A 87 -10.01 -1.50 -13.06
CA ASP A 87 -8.85 -0.63 -13.08
C ASP A 87 -9.27 0.74 -12.55
N ALA A 88 -8.53 1.25 -11.56
CA ALA A 88 -8.79 2.58 -11.02
C ALA A 88 -8.56 3.63 -12.12
N LEU A 89 -9.52 4.54 -12.28
CA LEU A 89 -9.47 5.67 -13.20
C LEU A 89 -9.14 6.96 -12.47
N SER A 90 -9.80 7.18 -11.34
CA SER A 90 -9.57 8.32 -10.45
C SER A 90 -9.74 7.93 -8.99
N VAL A 91 -9.11 8.71 -8.11
CA VAL A 91 -9.27 8.57 -6.66
C VAL A 91 -9.62 9.95 -6.09
N LEU A 92 -10.63 9.97 -5.24
CA LEU A 92 -11.05 11.14 -4.49
C LEU A 92 -10.48 11.01 -3.08
N VAL A 93 -9.85 12.09 -2.62
CA VAL A 93 -9.46 12.32 -1.23
C VAL A 93 -10.16 13.62 -0.82
N PRO A 94 -10.51 13.85 0.46
CA PRO A 94 -11.27 15.03 0.86
C PRO A 94 -10.71 16.34 0.28
N GLY A 95 -11.50 16.96 -0.60
CA GLY A 95 -11.14 18.23 -1.25
C GLY A 95 -10.22 18.14 -2.48
N GLN A 96 -9.82 16.94 -2.92
CA GLN A 96 -8.92 16.77 -4.07
C GLN A 96 -9.26 15.52 -4.90
N LEU A 97 -9.42 15.73 -6.21
CA LEU A 97 -9.52 14.65 -7.18
C LEU A 97 -8.12 14.35 -7.77
N TYR A 98 -7.80 13.06 -7.87
CA TYR A 98 -6.60 12.56 -8.52
C TYR A 98 -6.98 11.76 -9.78
N PHE A 99 -6.51 12.22 -10.93
CA PHE A 99 -6.74 11.65 -12.26
C PHE A 99 -5.66 12.16 -13.24
N PRO A 100 -5.23 11.36 -14.22
CA PRO A 100 -5.57 9.95 -14.44
C PRO A 100 -4.80 9.02 -13.49
N CYS A 101 -5.35 7.83 -13.26
CA CYS A 101 -4.64 6.74 -12.64
C CYS A 101 -3.88 5.89 -13.68
N TYR A 102 -2.73 5.36 -13.30
CA TYR A 102 -1.89 4.49 -14.13
C TYR A 102 -1.23 3.40 -13.28
N LYS A 103 -0.80 2.30 -13.90
CA LYS A 103 -0.07 1.23 -13.21
C LYS A 103 1.41 1.66 -13.01
N PRO A 104 1.93 1.70 -11.78
CA PRO A 104 3.32 2.11 -11.54
C PRO A 104 4.32 1.12 -12.15
N SER A 105 5.49 1.61 -12.55
CA SER A 105 6.57 0.77 -13.06
C SER A 105 7.25 0.02 -11.92
N GLY A 106 6.85 -1.22 -11.64
CA GLY A 106 7.45 -2.04 -10.60
C GLY A 106 6.47 -3.00 -9.94
N ASN A 107 6.84 -3.56 -8.79
CA ASN A 107 5.99 -4.48 -8.04
C ASN A 107 4.95 -3.77 -7.15
N GLY A 108 4.96 -2.43 -7.10
CA GLY A 108 4.00 -1.65 -6.32
C GLY A 108 4.18 -1.77 -4.80
N LEU A 109 5.23 -2.42 -4.29
CA LEU A 109 5.37 -2.67 -2.86
C LEU A 109 5.72 -1.39 -2.11
N CYS A 110 4.80 -0.97 -1.26
CA CYS A 110 4.98 0.15 -0.33
C CYS A 110 5.67 -0.29 0.96
N GLY A 111 5.41 -1.52 1.42
CA GLY A 111 5.87 -2.00 2.72
C GLY A 111 5.81 -3.51 2.82
N ASN A 112 6.79 -4.11 3.50
CA ASN A 112 6.66 -5.44 4.08
C ASN A 112 6.79 -5.33 5.59
N PHE A 113 5.94 -6.05 6.32
CA PHE A 113 5.98 -6.12 7.77
C PHE A 113 5.84 -7.57 8.21
N LEU A 114 6.05 -7.82 9.50
CA LEU A 114 6.19 -9.16 10.06
C LEU A 114 5.02 -10.11 9.70
N PHE A 115 3.83 -9.55 9.51
CA PHE A 115 2.58 -10.27 9.24
C PHE A 115 1.80 -9.69 8.07
N GLY A 116 2.49 -9.22 7.03
CA GLY A 116 1.80 -8.71 5.85
C GLY A 116 2.62 -7.79 4.97
N HIS A 117 1.94 -7.17 4.01
CA HIS A 117 2.53 -6.21 3.09
C HIS A 117 1.51 -5.17 2.64
N ALA A 118 2.01 -4.02 2.18
CA ALA A 118 1.24 -2.98 1.54
C ALA A 118 1.66 -2.87 0.07
N GLN A 119 0.69 -2.91 -0.83
CA GLN A 119 0.91 -2.90 -2.27
C GLN A 119 -0.03 -1.91 -2.96
N VAL A 120 0.55 -1.04 -3.78
CA VAL A 120 -0.15 -0.14 -4.69
C VAL A 120 -0.30 -0.80 -6.05
N PHE A 121 -1.51 -0.80 -6.61
CA PHE A 121 -1.76 -1.26 -7.98
C PHE A 121 -1.84 -0.12 -8.98
N PHE A 122 -2.29 1.05 -8.54
CA PHE A 122 -2.42 2.24 -9.37
C PHE A 122 -1.93 3.48 -8.64
N CYS A 123 -1.24 4.35 -9.36
CA CYS A 123 -0.88 5.69 -8.92
C CYS A 123 -1.74 6.69 -9.68
N CYS A 124 -2.25 7.71 -8.99
CA CYS A 124 -3.18 8.69 -9.53
C CYS A 124 -2.62 10.10 -9.38
N GLN A 125 -2.64 10.85 -10.48
CA GLN A 125 -2.01 12.17 -10.56
C GLN A 125 -2.89 13.24 -9.93
N LYS A 126 -2.29 14.19 -9.22
CA LYS A 126 -3.06 15.33 -8.70
C LYS A 126 -3.54 16.19 -9.87
N LEU A 127 -4.85 16.42 -9.97
CA LEU A 127 -5.38 17.42 -10.90
C LEU A 127 -5.03 18.81 -10.34
N GLY A 128 -4.22 19.56 -11.11
CA GLY A 128 -3.78 20.91 -10.76
C GLY A 128 -4.90 21.95 -10.76
#